data_AF-A0A363RKE8-F1
#
_entry.id   AF-A0A363RKE8-F1
#
_cell.length_a   1.000
_cell.length_b   1.000
_cell.length_c   1.000
_cell.angle_alpha   90.00
_cell.angle_beta   90.00
_cell.angle_gamma   90.00
#
_symmetry.space_group_name_H-M   'P 1'
#
loop_
_entity.id
_entity.type
_entity.pdbx_description
1 polymer ?
#
loop_
_entity_poly.entity_id
_entity_poly.type
_entity_poly.pdbx_seq_one_letter_code
_entity_poly.pdbx_strand_id
1 'polypeptide(L)'
;MPDLLNRLGDCGRRFVPQSALPASEAYESFIARSGCVPTREHMHDGLNGLVWQRFARTKARLNALQAQAIAQAGGVGASRGPLRDALTLFDENGAVLLAPAALWQALQQRQWQRLFVELRPLWQQAQLLVIGHALLEKLISPRKPITAHVFCPPQPWPMVDNIDAVIADSLDAAHLAGKPFAPLPVLGVPGWCQENQHVSFYDDPDVFRSARRPQIS
;
A
#
# COMPACT_ATOMS: atom_id res chain seq x y z
N MET A 1 22.18 7.75 0.35
CA MET A 1 20.72 7.72 0.13
C MET A 1 20.01 8.95 0.69
N PRO A 2 20.12 9.32 1.98
CA PRO A 2 19.34 10.43 2.56
C PRO A 2 19.53 11.76 1.82
N ASP A 3 20.77 12.14 1.51
CA ASP A 3 21.06 13.38 0.79
C ASP A 3 20.51 13.41 -0.63
N LEU A 4 20.44 12.25 -1.29
CA LEU A 4 19.83 12.14 -2.61
C LEU A 4 18.33 12.41 -2.52
N LEU A 5 17.63 11.75 -1.58
CA LEU A 5 16.20 11.93 -1.37
C LEU A 5 15.85 13.36 -1.00
N ASN A 6 16.65 14.02 -0.16
CA ASN A 6 16.46 15.43 0.21
C ASN A 6 16.60 16.39 -0.99
N ARG A 7 17.35 16.02 -2.03
CA ARG A 7 17.51 16.84 -3.24
C ARG A 7 16.39 16.66 -4.27
N LEU A 8 15.57 15.61 -4.15
CA LEU A 8 14.51 15.32 -5.12
C LEU A 8 13.29 16.25 -4.99
N GLY A 9 13.07 16.85 -3.82
CA GLY A 9 11.94 17.74 -3.57
C GLY A 9 11.60 17.82 -2.08
N ASP A 10 10.71 18.74 -1.74
CA ASP A 10 10.18 18.88 -0.38
C ASP A 10 8.85 18.13 -0.24
N CYS A 11 8.84 17.10 0.61
CA CYS A 11 7.65 16.35 1.00
C CYS A 11 7.19 16.64 2.43
N GLY A 12 7.67 17.75 3.03
CA GLY A 12 7.42 18.10 4.43
C GLY A 12 8.14 17.20 5.43
N ARG A 13 9.15 16.45 4.96
CA ARG A 13 10.00 15.56 5.74
C ARG A 13 11.45 15.70 5.31
N ARG A 14 12.37 15.50 6.25
CA ARG A 14 13.81 15.47 5.99
C ARG A 14 14.35 14.06 6.16
N PHE A 15 14.99 13.51 5.15
CA PHE A 15 15.65 12.21 5.25
C PHE A 15 16.97 12.34 6.00
N VAL A 16 17.20 11.47 6.97
CA VAL A 16 18.41 11.50 7.82
C VAL A 16 19.04 10.10 7.88
N PRO A 17 20.36 9.98 8.16
CA PRO A 17 20.98 8.68 8.39
C PRO A 17 20.29 7.91 9.52
N GLN A 18 20.25 6.58 9.41
CA GLN A 18 19.68 5.70 10.44
C GLN A 18 20.23 5.94 11.85
N SER A 19 21.50 6.36 11.96
CA SER A 19 22.14 6.68 13.24
C SER A 19 21.53 7.87 13.98
N ALA A 20 20.68 8.67 13.33
CA ALA A 20 19.95 9.75 13.98
C ALA A 20 18.76 9.26 14.83
N LEU A 21 18.28 8.03 14.59
CA LEU A 21 17.21 7.40 15.36
C LEU A 21 17.78 6.87 16.70
N PRO A 22 17.29 7.34 17.87
CA PRO A 22 17.70 6.78 19.15
C PRO A 22 17.25 5.31 19.29
N ALA A 23 18.10 4.47 19.85
CA ALA A 23 17.82 3.03 20.01
C ALA A 23 16.57 2.73 20.87
N SER A 24 16.21 3.64 21.78
CA SER A 24 15.05 3.51 22.66
C SER A 24 13.73 4.04 22.06
N GLU A 25 13.77 4.59 20.85
CA GLU A 25 12.62 5.23 20.21
C GLU A 25 12.14 4.43 19.00
N ALA A 26 10.82 4.28 18.88
CA ALA A 26 10.23 3.66 17.71
C ALA A 26 10.43 4.53 16.47
N TYR A 27 10.65 3.89 15.31
CA TYR A 27 10.82 4.57 14.03
C TYR A 27 9.70 5.57 13.73
N GLU A 28 8.44 5.17 13.92
CA GLU A 28 7.31 6.03 13.61
C GLU A 28 7.10 7.16 14.62
N SER A 29 7.41 6.91 15.90
CA SER A 29 7.41 7.93 16.94
C SER A 29 8.45 9.01 16.66
N PHE A 30 9.65 8.60 16.23
CA PHE A 30 10.73 9.53 15.85
C PHE A 30 10.31 10.41 14.67
N ILE A 31 9.73 9.84 13.61
CA ILE A 31 9.26 10.62 12.46
C ILE A 31 8.19 11.62 12.89
N ALA A 32 7.20 11.19 13.68
CA ALA A 32 6.12 12.06 14.13
C ALA A 32 6.63 13.23 14.98
N ARG A 33 7.61 12.98 15.85
CA ARG A 33 8.21 13.99 16.73
C ARG A 33 9.15 14.95 16.01
N SER A 34 9.98 14.44 15.09
CA SER A 34 11.11 15.20 14.52
C SER A 34 10.88 15.70 13.09
N GLY A 35 9.87 15.19 12.39
CA GLY A 35 9.70 15.39 10.95
C GLY A 35 10.83 14.78 10.11
N CYS A 36 11.73 13.99 10.72
CA CYS A 36 12.85 13.37 10.05
C CYS A 36 12.60 11.88 9.81
N VAL A 37 12.95 11.39 8.63
CA VAL A 37 12.79 9.99 8.22
C VAL A 37 14.15 9.30 8.26
N PRO A 38 14.44 8.44 9.24
CA PRO A 38 15.66 7.64 9.26
C PRO A 38 15.71 6.76 8.00
N THR A 39 16.85 6.73 7.31
CA THR A 39 17.00 6.05 6.03
C THR A 39 18.35 5.37 5.97
N ARG A 40 18.35 4.06 5.70
CA ARG A 40 19.54 3.22 5.49
C ARG A 40 19.94 3.22 4.01
N GLU A 41 21.19 2.85 3.76
CA GLU A 41 21.77 2.73 2.41
C GLU A 41 21.38 1.39 1.76
N HIS A 42 20.08 1.13 1.57
CA HIS A 42 19.62 -0.04 0.82
C HIS A 42 18.32 0.26 0.04
N MET A 43 18.02 -0.61 -0.94
CA MET A 43 16.93 -0.42 -1.90
C MET A 43 15.58 -0.17 -1.21
N HIS A 44 15.23 -1.00 -0.23
CA HIS A 44 13.98 -0.88 0.52
C HIS A 44 13.73 0.51 1.13
N ASP A 45 14.71 1.08 1.86
CA ASP A 45 14.58 2.42 2.46
C ASP A 45 14.63 3.52 1.38
N GLY A 46 15.37 3.31 0.28
CA GLY A 46 15.34 4.19 -0.89
C GLY A 46 13.95 4.26 -1.53
N LEU A 47 13.30 3.11 -1.74
CA LEU A 47 11.92 3.03 -2.23
C LEU A 47 10.93 3.66 -1.26
N ASN A 48 11.08 3.43 0.05
CA ASN A 48 10.28 4.10 1.07
C ASN A 48 10.40 5.64 0.95
N GLY A 49 11.62 6.14 0.74
CA GLY A 49 11.89 7.56 0.50
C GLY A 49 11.18 8.11 -0.74
N LEU A 50 11.19 7.37 -1.85
CA LEU A 50 10.45 7.77 -3.06
C LEU A 50 8.92 7.76 -2.84
N VAL A 51 8.40 6.82 -2.05
CA VAL A 51 6.99 6.80 -1.66
C VAL A 51 6.65 8.02 -0.80
N TRP A 52 7.49 8.40 0.17
CA TRP A 52 7.34 9.65 0.92
C TRP A 52 7.31 10.89 0.02
N GLN A 53 8.15 10.92 -1.02
CA GLN A 53 8.16 12.03 -2.00
C GLN A 53 6.88 12.07 -2.84
N ARG A 54 6.38 10.91 -3.29
CA ARG A 54 5.22 10.83 -4.17
C ARG A 54 3.89 10.99 -3.45
N PHE A 55 3.78 10.48 -2.23
CA PHE A 55 2.54 10.37 -1.43
C PHE A 55 2.74 10.95 -0.04
N ALA A 56 3.21 12.20 0.02
CA ALA A 56 3.62 12.89 1.24
C ALA A 56 2.50 12.93 2.30
N ARG A 57 1.26 13.29 1.91
CA ARG A 57 0.11 13.37 2.81
C ARG A 57 -0.30 11.99 3.29
N THR A 58 -0.36 11.02 2.39
CA THR A 58 -0.70 9.63 2.74
C THR A 58 0.30 9.06 3.73
N LYS A 59 1.61 9.19 3.48
CA LYS A 59 2.66 8.69 4.38
C LYS A 59 2.68 9.43 5.71
N ALA A 60 2.47 10.74 5.71
CA ALA A 60 2.33 11.51 6.94
C ALA A 60 1.13 11.04 7.78
N ARG A 61 -0.01 10.75 7.13
CA ARG A 61 -1.21 10.22 7.78
C ARG A 61 -0.97 8.83 8.37
N LEU A 62 -0.38 7.91 7.60
CA LEU A 62 -0.02 6.57 8.07
C LEU A 62 0.90 6.63 9.29
N ASN A 63 1.95 7.46 9.22
CA ASN A 63 2.87 7.67 10.32
C ASN A 63 2.19 8.25 11.56
N ALA A 64 1.32 9.26 11.41
CA ALA A 64 0.59 9.86 12.52
C ALA A 64 -0.31 8.83 13.23
N LEU A 65 -1.06 8.02 12.46
CA LEU A 65 -1.89 6.95 13.01
C LEU A 65 -1.06 5.90 13.75
N GLN A 66 0.10 5.52 13.20
CA GLN A 66 0.98 4.53 13.81
C GLN A 66 1.62 5.06 15.10
N ALA A 67 2.10 6.31 15.10
CA ALA A 67 2.66 6.96 16.28
C ALA A 67 1.61 7.14 17.39
N GLN A 68 0.38 7.53 17.06
CA GLN A 68 -0.71 7.64 18.02
C GLN A 68 -1.04 6.27 18.64
N ALA A 69 -1.12 5.22 17.83
CA ALA A 69 -1.38 3.87 18.33
C ALA A 69 -0.24 3.32 19.22
N ILE A 70 1.02 3.68 18.92
CA ILE A 70 2.17 3.35 19.78
C ILE A 70 2.06 4.07 21.13
N ALA A 71 1.75 5.38 21.12
CA ALA A 71 1.61 6.17 22.33
C ALA A 71 0.48 5.64 23.23
N GLN A 72 -0.68 5.30 22.64
CA GLN A 72 -1.82 4.72 23.36
C GLN A 72 -1.50 3.36 23.99
N ALA A 73 -0.62 2.57 23.36
CA ALA A 73 -0.17 1.29 23.89
C ALA A 73 0.93 1.42 24.97
N GLY A 74 1.40 2.62 25.27
CA GLY A 74 2.52 2.85 26.19
C GLY A 74 3.90 2.49 25.60
N GLY A 75 4.02 2.41 24.27
CA GLY A 75 5.25 2.08 23.56
C GLY A 75 5.13 0.91 22.59
N VAL A 76 6.28 0.44 22.09
CA VAL A 76 6.36 -0.74 21.22
C VAL A 76 6.34 -2.00 22.08
N GLY A 77 5.14 -2.39 22.53
CA GLY A 77 4.94 -3.67 23.22
C GLY A 77 5.16 -4.88 22.30
N ALA A 78 5.16 -6.08 22.88
CA ALA A 78 5.44 -7.34 22.17
C ALA A 78 4.41 -7.69 21.07
N SER A 79 3.16 -7.23 21.19
CA SER A 79 2.12 -7.43 20.18
C SER A 79 1.68 -6.11 19.55
N ARG A 80 1.46 -6.14 18.24
CA ARG A 80 0.86 -5.04 17.49
C ARG A 80 -0.66 -5.20 17.54
N GLY A 81 -1.36 -4.11 17.86
CA GLY A 81 -2.82 -4.08 17.78
C GLY A 81 -3.31 -4.09 16.32
N PRO A 82 -4.60 -4.38 16.08
CA PRO A 82 -5.17 -4.53 14.73
C PRO A 82 -4.89 -3.35 13.78
N LEU A 83 -4.95 -2.13 14.29
CA LEU A 83 -4.63 -0.92 13.53
C LEU A 83 -3.16 -0.88 13.11
N ARG A 84 -2.22 -1.13 14.03
CA ARG A 84 -0.78 -1.13 13.71
C ARG A 84 -0.44 -2.22 12.70
N ASP A 85 -1.06 -3.39 12.81
CA ASP A 85 -0.93 -4.44 11.81
C ASP A 85 -1.44 -4.01 10.43
N ALA A 86 -2.60 -3.36 10.37
CA ALA A 86 -3.17 -2.89 9.11
C ALA A 86 -2.30 -1.81 8.46
N LEU A 87 -1.80 -0.86 9.26
CA LEU A 87 -0.91 0.20 8.80
C LEU A 87 0.40 -0.37 8.26
N THR A 88 1.07 -1.27 9.00
CA THR A 88 2.30 -1.91 8.50
C THR A 88 2.00 -2.72 7.22
N LEU A 89 0.90 -3.47 7.18
CA LEU A 89 0.55 -4.26 6.01
C LEU A 89 0.38 -3.39 4.75
N PHE A 90 -0.30 -2.26 4.90
CA PHE A 90 -0.52 -1.31 3.81
C PHE A 90 0.76 -0.56 3.44
N ASP A 91 1.56 -0.14 4.41
CA ASP A 91 2.81 0.59 4.16
C ASP A 91 3.86 -0.28 3.44
N GLU A 92 3.85 -1.59 3.69
CA GLU A 92 4.77 -2.56 3.09
C GLU A 92 4.27 -3.12 1.76
N ASN A 93 2.98 -3.48 1.68
CA ASN A 93 2.42 -4.25 0.55
C ASN A 93 1.10 -3.66 0.02
N GLY A 94 0.77 -2.42 0.35
CA GLY A 94 -0.48 -1.77 -0.04
C GLY A 94 -0.47 -1.18 -1.44
N ALA A 95 -1.66 -1.06 -2.01
CA ALA A 95 -1.90 -0.27 -3.20
C ALA A 95 -3.28 0.38 -3.11
N VAL A 96 -3.48 1.47 -3.84
CA VAL A 96 -4.78 2.12 -4.02
C VAL A 96 -5.30 1.82 -5.41
N LEU A 97 -6.54 1.34 -5.51
CA LEU A 97 -7.21 1.14 -6.79
C LEU A 97 -8.30 2.19 -6.99
N LEU A 98 -8.09 3.05 -7.99
CA LEU A 98 -9.12 3.95 -8.49
C LEU A 98 -9.69 3.31 -9.76
N ALA A 99 -10.85 2.67 -9.66
CA ALA A 99 -11.45 1.95 -10.78
C ALA A 99 -12.99 2.05 -10.81
N PRO A 100 -13.62 1.84 -11.99
CA PRO A 100 -15.06 1.62 -12.07
C PRO A 100 -15.56 0.59 -11.05
N ALA A 101 -16.76 0.80 -10.51
CA ALA A 101 -17.32 -0.04 -9.44
C ALA A 101 -17.32 -1.54 -9.76
N ALA A 102 -17.51 -1.91 -11.03
CA ALA A 102 -17.48 -3.30 -11.49
C ALA A 102 -16.12 -3.99 -11.24
N LEU A 103 -15.00 -3.28 -11.43
CA LEU A 103 -13.67 -3.83 -11.16
C LEU A 103 -13.44 -4.00 -9.65
N TRP A 104 -13.84 -3.01 -8.85
CA TRP A 104 -13.72 -3.10 -7.39
C TRP A 104 -14.56 -4.25 -6.82
N GLN A 105 -15.80 -4.40 -7.27
CA GLN A 105 -16.68 -5.49 -6.86
C GLN A 105 -16.11 -6.87 -7.24
N ALA A 106 -15.60 -7.03 -8.46
CA ALA A 106 -14.98 -8.28 -8.91
C ALA A 106 -13.73 -8.61 -8.10
N LEU A 107 -12.91 -7.61 -7.74
CA LEU A 107 -11.74 -7.78 -6.89
C LEU A 107 -12.11 -8.19 -5.45
N GLN A 108 -13.07 -7.50 -4.82
CA GLN A 108 -13.53 -7.85 -3.47
C GLN A 108 -14.05 -9.29 -3.39
N GLN A 109 -14.76 -9.73 -4.43
CA GLN A 109 -15.32 -11.07 -4.52
C GLN A 109 -14.35 -12.12 -5.08
N ARG A 110 -13.11 -11.71 -5.43
CA ARG A 110 -12.07 -12.57 -6.03
C ARG A 110 -12.55 -13.31 -7.28
N GLN A 111 -13.34 -12.64 -8.11
CA GLN A 111 -13.84 -13.17 -9.39
C GLN A 111 -12.77 -12.96 -10.46
N TRP A 112 -11.68 -13.73 -10.43
CA TRP A 112 -10.48 -13.45 -11.24
C TRP A 112 -10.72 -13.44 -12.75
N GLN A 113 -11.50 -14.40 -13.27
CA GLN A 113 -11.88 -14.45 -14.68
C GLN A 113 -12.68 -13.20 -15.07
N ARG A 114 -13.68 -12.82 -14.26
CA ARG A 114 -14.41 -11.56 -14.49
C ARG A 114 -13.49 -10.34 -14.42
N LEU A 115 -12.66 -10.25 -13.38
CA LEU A 115 -11.81 -9.09 -13.10
C LEU A 115 -10.79 -8.84 -14.21
N PHE A 116 -10.12 -9.88 -14.70
CA PHE A 116 -8.96 -9.72 -15.59
C PHE A 116 -9.23 -10.10 -17.05
N VAL A 117 -10.29 -10.85 -17.33
CA VAL A 117 -10.66 -11.29 -18.68
C VAL A 117 -11.91 -10.57 -19.16
N GLU A 118 -13.07 -10.78 -18.52
CA GLU A 118 -14.34 -10.19 -18.99
C GLU A 118 -14.33 -8.65 -18.90
N LEU A 119 -13.85 -8.11 -17.78
CA LEU A 119 -13.77 -6.66 -17.54
C LEU A 119 -12.44 -6.04 -18.00
N ARG A 120 -11.61 -6.77 -18.75
CA ARG A 120 -10.31 -6.29 -19.22
C ARG A 120 -10.37 -4.89 -19.87
N PRO A 121 -11.35 -4.55 -20.74
CA PRO A 121 -11.45 -3.22 -21.32
C PRO A 121 -11.61 -2.08 -20.30
N LEU A 122 -12.24 -2.34 -19.14
CA LEU A 122 -12.43 -1.32 -18.11
C LEU A 122 -11.13 -0.94 -17.38
N TRP A 123 -10.07 -1.74 -17.47
CA TRP A 123 -8.79 -1.42 -16.83
C TRP A 123 -8.13 -0.18 -17.42
N GLN A 124 -8.48 0.23 -18.64
CA GLN A 124 -8.03 1.51 -19.21
C GLN A 124 -8.56 2.73 -18.43
N GLN A 125 -9.64 2.55 -17.66
CA GLN A 125 -10.24 3.56 -16.79
C GLN A 125 -9.79 3.40 -15.33
N ALA A 126 -8.87 2.46 -15.05
CA ALA A 126 -8.40 2.17 -13.70
C ALA A 126 -6.97 2.67 -13.49
N GLN A 127 -6.68 3.10 -12.27
CA GLN A 127 -5.33 3.44 -11.82
C GLN A 127 -5.00 2.62 -10.57
N LEU A 128 -3.92 1.86 -10.62
CA LEU A 128 -3.37 1.15 -9.47
C LEU A 128 -2.12 1.88 -8.99
N LEU A 129 -2.22 2.54 -7.84
CA LEU A 129 -1.15 3.32 -7.23
C LEU A 129 -0.49 2.47 -6.14
N VAL A 130 0.74 2.03 -6.37
CA VAL A 130 1.48 1.24 -5.37
C VAL A 130 2.05 2.16 -4.30
N ILE A 131 1.65 1.92 -3.05
CA ILE A 131 2.16 2.62 -1.85
C ILE A 131 3.19 1.74 -1.12
N GLY A 132 2.96 0.42 -1.13
CA GLY A 132 3.79 -0.57 -0.46
C GLY A 132 5.21 -0.59 -0.98
N HIS A 133 6.18 -0.15 -0.18
CA HIS A 133 7.57 -0.05 -0.62
C HIS A 133 8.27 -1.42 -0.72
N ALA A 134 7.94 -2.40 0.13
CA ALA A 134 8.37 -3.79 -0.08
C ALA A 134 7.68 -4.45 -1.28
N LEU A 135 6.45 -4.04 -1.65
CA LEU A 135 5.82 -4.48 -2.89
C LEU A 135 6.58 -3.93 -4.11
N LEU A 136 6.98 -2.66 -4.10
CA LEU A 136 7.85 -2.09 -5.15
C LEU A 136 9.17 -2.86 -5.27
N GLU A 137 9.79 -3.22 -4.15
CA GLU A 137 11.03 -4.00 -4.13
C GLU A 137 10.84 -5.38 -4.77
N LYS A 138 9.74 -6.08 -4.43
CA LYS A 138 9.39 -7.37 -5.05
C LYS A 138 9.14 -7.27 -6.55
N LEU A 139 8.69 -6.11 -7.04
CA LEU A 139 8.42 -5.88 -8.46
C LEU A 139 9.69 -5.64 -9.29
N ILE A 140 10.86 -5.45 -8.66
CA ILE A 140 12.15 -5.40 -9.37
C ILE A 140 12.49 -6.76 -10.00
N SER A 141 12.08 -7.86 -9.37
CA SER A 141 12.25 -9.22 -9.88
C SER A 141 10.97 -10.02 -9.59
N PRO A 142 9.92 -9.79 -10.39
CA PRO A 142 8.58 -10.21 -10.04
C PRO A 142 8.42 -11.72 -10.12
N ARG A 143 7.67 -12.28 -9.15
CA ARG A 143 7.17 -13.65 -9.16
C ARG A 143 5.64 -13.64 -9.24
N LYS A 144 5.06 -14.61 -9.95
CA LYS A 144 3.60 -14.73 -10.17
C LYS A 144 2.73 -14.53 -8.91
N PRO A 145 3.08 -15.06 -7.71
CA PRO A 145 2.24 -14.94 -6.52
C PRO A 145 2.43 -13.63 -5.71
N ILE A 146 2.98 -12.55 -6.29
CA ILE A 146 3.04 -11.26 -5.60
C ILE A 146 1.62 -10.70 -5.46
N THR A 147 1.24 -10.41 -4.23
CA THR A 147 -0.11 -9.92 -3.90
C THR A 147 -0.03 -8.60 -3.16
N ALA A 148 -0.77 -7.61 -3.64
CA ALA A 148 -1.00 -6.34 -2.97
C ALA A 148 -2.21 -6.40 -2.03
N HIS A 149 -2.21 -5.54 -1.02
CA HIS A 149 -3.36 -5.28 -0.15
C HIS A 149 -4.03 -3.99 -0.63
N VAL A 150 -5.07 -4.14 -1.43
CA VAL A 150 -5.67 -3.02 -2.16
C VAL A 150 -6.72 -2.34 -1.32
N PHE A 151 -6.55 -1.04 -1.12
CA PHE A 151 -7.54 -0.13 -0.58
C PHE A 151 -8.24 0.63 -1.71
N CYS A 152 -9.53 0.90 -1.55
CA CYS A 152 -10.31 1.71 -2.48
C CYS A 152 -10.92 2.88 -1.70
N PRO A 153 -10.45 4.13 -1.90
CA PRO A 153 -11.05 5.31 -1.32
C PRO A 153 -12.54 5.44 -1.71
N PRO A 154 -13.41 5.93 -0.81
CA PRO A 154 -14.82 6.17 -1.13
C PRO A 154 -15.00 7.05 -2.38
N GLN A 155 -15.98 6.71 -3.22
CA GLN A 155 -16.39 7.49 -4.39
C GLN A 155 -17.43 8.58 -4.01
N PRO A 156 -17.58 9.66 -4.81
CA PRO A 156 -16.80 10.01 -5.99
C PRO A 156 -15.42 10.58 -5.65
N TRP A 157 -14.44 10.36 -6.52
CA TRP A 157 -13.13 11.00 -6.37
C TRP A 157 -13.14 12.36 -7.07
N PRO A 158 -12.59 13.42 -6.45
CA PRO A 158 -12.38 14.70 -7.13
C PRO A 158 -11.57 14.48 -8.43
N MET A 159 -11.80 15.31 -9.45
CA MET A 159 -10.96 15.31 -10.65
C MET A 159 -9.51 15.72 -10.31
N VAL A 160 -8.74 14.69 -9.97
CA VAL A 160 -7.30 14.37 -10.07
C VAL A 160 -6.17 15.36 -9.75
N ASP A 161 -6.38 16.60 -9.38
CA ASP A 161 -5.21 17.45 -9.05
C ASP A 161 -4.54 17.12 -7.70
N ASN A 162 -5.21 16.36 -6.81
CA ASN A 162 -4.66 16.03 -5.50
C ASN A 162 -5.06 14.64 -4.98
N ILE A 163 -4.72 13.60 -5.73
CA ILE A 163 -5.04 12.21 -5.35
C ILE A 163 -4.41 11.79 -4.01
N ASP A 164 -3.24 12.31 -3.66
CA ASP A 164 -2.58 12.01 -2.39
C ASP A 164 -3.40 12.53 -1.19
N ALA A 165 -4.02 13.71 -1.30
CA ALA A 165 -4.94 14.20 -0.27
C ALA A 165 -6.18 13.30 -0.12
N VAL A 166 -6.78 12.90 -1.24
CA VAL A 166 -7.96 12.02 -1.24
C VAL A 166 -7.66 10.68 -0.56
N ILE A 167 -6.49 10.10 -0.85
CA ILE A 167 -6.04 8.87 -0.19
C ILE A 167 -5.87 9.13 1.30
N ALA A 168 -5.09 10.15 1.69
CA ALA A 168 -4.82 10.49 3.08
C ALA A 168 -6.10 10.72 3.90
N ASP A 169 -7.05 11.50 3.37
CA ASP A 169 -8.31 11.83 4.04
C ASP A 169 -9.23 10.60 4.19
N SER A 170 -9.07 9.59 3.33
CA SER A 170 -9.82 8.33 3.39
C SER A 170 -9.24 7.33 4.39
N LEU A 171 -8.05 7.57 4.94
CA LEU A 171 -7.41 6.70 5.93
C LEU A 171 -7.94 6.98 7.34
N ASP A 172 -9.07 6.34 7.66
CA ASP A 172 -9.66 6.33 8.99
C ASP A 172 -9.14 5.18 9.86
N ALA A 173 -8.89 5.47 11.14
CA ALA A 173 -8.30 4.52 12.09
C ALA A 173 -9.22 3.33 12.37
N ALA A 174 -10.51 3.57 12.59
CA ALA A 174 -11.47 2.51 12.91
C ALA A 174 -11.71 1.60 11.70
N HIS A 175 -11.84 2.20 10.51
CA HIS A 175 -11.97 1.47 9.26
C HIS A 175 -10.73 0.60 8.97
N LEU A 176 -9.52 1.16 9.11
CA LEU A 176 -8.26 0.45 8.88
C LEU A 176 -8.03 -0.69 9.89
N ALA A 177 -8.47 -0.55 11.13
CA ALA A 177 -8.38 -1.63 12.12
C ALA A 177 -9.12 -2.91 11.67
N GLY A 178 -10.14 -2.78 10.81
CA GLY A 178 -10.84 -3.89 10.16
C GLY A 178 -10.11 -4.52 8.98
N LYS A 179 -8.93 -4.03 8.59
CA LYS A 179 -8.13 -4.45 7.42
C LYS A 179 -8.98 -4.50 6.14
N PRO A 180 -9.47 -3.34 5.67
CA PRO A 180 -10.40 -3.20 4.54
C PRO A 180 -9.72 -3.39 3.18
N PHE A 181 -8.83 -4.38 3.09
CA PHE A 181 -7.96 -4.59 1.94
C PHE A 181 -8.41 -5.80 1.13
N ALA A 182 -8.56 -5.61 -0.18
CA ALA A 182 -8.76 -6.72 -1.10
C ALA A 182 -7.41 -7.24 -1.60
N PRO A 183 -7.11 -8.56 -1.50
CA PRO A 183 -5.87 -9.10 -2.04
C PRO A 183 -5.90 -9.04 -3.57
N LEU A 184 -4.86 -8.52 -4.20
CA LEU A 184 -4.72 -8.46 -5.66
C LEU A 184 -3.40 -9.10 -6.11
N PRO A 185 -3.42 -10.25 -6.83
CA PRO A 185 -2.24 -10.75 -7.52
C PRO A 185 -1.81 -9.75 -8.60
N VAL A 186 -0.74 -8.99 -8.37
CA VAL A 186 -0.44 -7.77 -9.14
C VAL A 186 -0.05 -8.07 -10.59
N LEU A 187 0.55 -9.23 -10.86
CA LEU A 187 0.84 -9.63 -12.24
C LEU A 187 -0.40 -10.05 -13.03
N GLY A 188 -1.57 -10.15 -12.38
CA GLY A 188 -2.85 -10.30 -13.08
C GLY A 188 -3.33 -9.02 -13.76
N VAL A 189 -2.85 -7.84 -13.31
CA VAL A 189 -3.27 -6.53 -13.81
C VAL A 189 -2.90 -6.39 -15.29
N PRO A 190 -3.87 -6.09 -16.19
CA PRO A 190 -3.59 -6.00 -17.61
C PRO A 190 -2.43 -5.05 -17.94
N GLY A 191 -1.49 -5.53 -18.75
CA GLY A 191 -0.31 -4.77 -19.19
C GLY A 191 0.89 -4.80 -18.25
N TRP A 192 0.79 -5.44 -17.07
CA TRP A 192 1.92 -5.53 -16.12
C TRP A 192 2.91 -6.65 -16.45
N CYS A 193 2.47 -7.71 -17.12
CA CYS A 193 3.35 -8.70 -17.73
C CYS A 193 2.75 -9.20 -19.05
N GLN A 194 3.60 -9.79 -19.90
CA GLN A 194 3.17 -10.25 -21.22
C GLN A 194 2.28 -11.50 -21.13
N GLU A 195 2.58 -12.38 -20.19
CA GLU A 195 1.93 -13.68 -20.03
C GLU A 195 0.45 -13.55 -19.68
N ASN A 196 0.06 -12.48 -18.99
CA ASN A 196 -1.33 -12.23 -18.61
C ASN A 196 -2.25 -11.83 -19.77
N GLN A 197 -1.73 -11.78 -21.00
CA GLN A 197 -2.54 -11.69 -22.21
C GLN A 197 -3.25 -13.01 -22.52
N HIS A 198 -2.72 -14.14 -22.04
CA HIS A 198 -3.35 -15.44 -22.19
C HIS A 198 -4.35 -15.70 -21.06
N VAL A 199 -5.57 -16.11 -21.42
CA VAL A 199 -6.64 -16.42 -20.45
C VAL A 199 -6.21 -17.49 -19.44
N SER A 200 -5.41 -18.47 -19.89
CA SER A 200 -4.90 -19.55 -19.04
C SER A 200 -3.93 -19.09 -17.96
N PHE A 201 -3.39 -17.87 -18.04
CA PHE A 201 -2.56 -17.30 -16.98
C PHE A 201 -3.29 -17.28 -15.64
N TYR A 202 -4.61 -17.04 -15.69
CA TYR A 202 -5.51 -16.88 -14.55
C TYR A 202 -6.06 -18.20 -13.98
N ASP A 203 -5.75 -19.34 -14.62
CA ASP A 203 -6.24 -20.67 -14.20
C ASP A 203 -5.41 -21.30 -13.06
N ASP A 204 -4.31 -20.65 -12.68
CA ASP A 204 -3.41 -21.10 -11.62
C ASP A 204 -4.07 -20.95 -10.23
N PRO A 205 -4.48 -22.06 -9.59
CA PRO A 205 -5.24 -22.02 -8.35
C PRO A 205 -4.37 -21.63 -7.14
N ASP A 206 -3.04 -21.69 -7.24
CA ASP A 206 -2.14 -21.30 -6.16
C ASP A 206 -2.00 -19.78 -6.09
N VAL A 207 -2.22 -19.08 -7.19
CA VAL A 207 -2.17 -17.61 -7.31
C VAL A 207 -3.57 -17.01 -7.28
N PHE A 208 -4.46 -17.47 -8.15
CA PHE A 208 -5.81 -16.94 -8.36
C PHE A 208 -6.85 -17.73 -7.57
N ARG A 209 -6.70 -17.71 -6.24
CA ARG A 209 -7.60 -18.42 -5.31
C ARG A 209 -8.95 -17.73 -5.21
N SER A 210 -10.03 -18.44 -5.52
CA SER A 210 -11.40 -17.96 -5.29
C SER A 210 -11.62 -17.57 -3.81
N ALA A 211 -12.59 -16.70 -3.56
CA ALA A 211 -13.01 -16.41 -2.19
C ALA A 211 -13.42 -17.72 -1.50
N ARG A 212 -12.99 -17.90 -0.24
CA ARG A 212 -13.49 -19.01 0.57
C ARG A 212 -15.00 -18.82 0.70
N ARG A 213 -15.79 -19.83 0.32
CA ARG A 213 -17.22 -19.82 0.64
C ARG A 213 -17.35 -19.64 2.16
N PRO A 214 -18.20 -18.73 2.65
CA PRO A 214 -18.50 -18.70 4.06
C PRO A 214 -18.97 -20.11 4.46
N GLN A 215 -18.36 -20.68 5.49
CA GLN A 215 -18.93 -21.88 6.10
C GLN A 215 -20.32 -21.47 6.59
N ILE A 216 -21.34 -22.02 5.95
CA ILE A 216 -22.70 -21.95 6.44
C ILE A 216 -22.69 -22.81 7.70
N SER A 217 -22.62 -22.15 8.86
CA SER A 217 -22.88 -22.75 10.17
C SER A 217 -24.38 -22.72 10.46
#